data_AF-A0A497KI86-F1
#
_entry.id   AF-A0A497KI86-F1
#
_cell.length_a   1.000
_cell.length_b   1.000
_cell.length_c   1.000
_cell.angle_alpha   90.00
_cell.angle_beta   90.00
_cell.angle_gamma   90.00
#
_symmetry.space_group_name_H-M   'P 1'
#
loop_
_entity.id
_entity.type
_entity.pdbx_description
1 polymer ?
#
loop_
_entity_poly.entity_id
_entity_poly.type
_entity_poly.pdbx_seq_one_letter_code
_entity_poly.pdbx_strand_id
1 'polypeptide(L)' 'MKEIFAQIDIEITQENKKEIDRKIHEYLGVEYKNCSQTWKLIKERRSENPEQFITELKNTLTA' A
#
# COMPACT_ATOMS: atom_id res chain seq x y z
N MET A 1 -1.20 8.09 -5.02
CA MET A 1 -0.51 6.81 -4.77
C MET A 1 0.94 6.84 -5.23
N LYS A 2 1.23 7.23 -6.49
CA LYS A 2 2.63 7.36 -6.95
C LYS A 2 3.50 8.20 -6.00
N GLU A 3 2.95 9.27 -5.45
CA GLU A 3 3.62 10.12 -4.46
C GLU A 3 3.99 9.40 -3.16
N ILE A 4 3.14 8.48 -2.67
CA ILE A 4 3.41 7.74 -1.43
C ILE A 4 4.56 6.76 -1.66
N PHE A 5 4.53 6.04 -2.78
CA PHE A 5 5.61 5.12 -3.16
C PHE A 5 6.92 5.89 -3.40
N ALA A 6 6.87 7.06 -4.05
CA ALA A 6 8.02 7.94 -4.19
C ALA A 6 8.55 8.45 -2.84
N GLN A 7 7.67 8.75 -1.88
CA GLN A 7 8.06 9.21 -0.54
C GLN A 7 8.78 8.12 0.27
N ILE A 8 8.55 6.85 -0.03
CA ILE A 8 9.20 5.70 0.63
C ILE A 8 10.32 5.09 -0.21
N ASP A 9 10.76 5.78 -1.28
CA ASP A 9 11.82 5.33 -2.19
C ASP A 9 11.52 3.99 -2.89
N ILE A 10 10.23 3.73 -3.17
CA ILE A 10 9.78 2.53 -3.90
C ILE A 10 9.33 2.92 -5.29
N GLU A 11 10.05 2.42 -6.29
CA GLU A 11 9.65 2.54 -7.68
C GLU A 11 8.70 1.40 -8.09
N ILE A 12 7.49 1.76 -8.56
CA ILE A 12 6.55 0.77 -9.10
C ILE A 12 6.89 0.48 -10.56
N THR A 13 7.38 -0.72 -10.84
CA THR A 13 7.64 -1.27 -12.18
C THR A 13 6.54 -2.24 -12.59
N GLN A 14 6.49 -2.65 -13.86
CA GLN A 14 5.51 -3.66 -14.32
C GLN A 14 5.73 -5.03 -13.66
N GLU A 15 6.98 -5.34 -13.32
CA GLU A 15 7.36 -6.61 -12.68
C GLU A 15 6.94 -6.65 -11.22
N ASN A 16 7.16 -5.57 -10.46
CA ASN A 16 6.87 -5.55 -9.02
C ASN A 16 5.44 -5.12 -8.68
N LYS A 17 4.73 -4.43 -9.59
CA LYS A 17 3.36 -3.94 -9.38
C LYS A 17 2.42 -5.01 -8.81
N LYS A 18 2.49 -6.23 -9.34
CA LYS A 18 1.58 -7.32 -8.93
C LYS A 18 1.89 -7.81 -7.51
N GLU A 19 3.17 -7.87 -7.15
CA GLU A 19 3.61 -8.26 -5.83
C GLU A 19 3.28 -7.18 -4.80
N ILE A 20 3.54 -5.92 -5.12
CA ILE A 20 3.21 -4.77 -4.28
C ILE A 20 1.70 -4.69 -4.04
N ASP A 21 0.89 -4.86 -5.09
CA ASP A 21 -0.56 -4.91 -4.95
C ASP A 21 -1.00 -6.05 -4.01
N ARG A 22 -0.40 -7.25 -4.15
CA ARG A 22 -0.70 -8.38 -3.26
C ARG A 22 -0.30 -8.12 -1.81
N LYS A 23 0.91 -7.59 -1.56
CA LYS A 23 1.38 -7.20 -0.23
C LYS A 23 0.46 -6.16 0.42
N ILE A 24 -0.04 -5.19 -0.35
CA ILE A 24 -0.99 -4.19 0.14
C ILE A 24 -2.34 -4.82 0.52
N HIS A 25 -2.86 -5.74 -0.29
CA HIS A 25 -4.08 -6.47 0.04
C HIS A 25 -3.90 -7.28 1.35
N GLU A 26 -2.77 -7.97 1.49
CA GLU A 26 -2.44 -8.76 2.68
C GLU A 26 -2.29 -7.89 3.94
N TYR A 27 -1.56 -6.77 3.84
CA TYR A 27 -1.40 -5.81 4.94
C TYR A 27 -2.72 -5.20 5.42
N LEU A 28 -3.67 -4.99 4.50
CA LEU A 28 -4.99 -4.49 4.85
C LEU A 28 -5.96 -5.59 5.29
N GLY A 29 -5.54 -6.87 5.25
CA GLY A 29 -6.40 -8.01 5.54
C GLY A 29 -7.54 -8.17 4.54
N VAL A 30 -7.38 -7.65 3.32
CA VAL A 30 -8.39 -7.68 2.27
C VAL A 30 -8.08 -8.83 1.31
N GLU A 31 -9.13 -9.55 0.90
CA GLU A 31 -8.99 -10.62 -0.09
C GLU A 31 -8.37 -10.09 -1.39
N TYR A 32 -7.35 -10.79 -1.89
CA TYR A 32 -6.64 -10.42 -3.11
C TYR A 32 -7.62 -10.30 -4.30
N LYS A 33 -7.48 -9.21 -5.08
CA LYS A 33 -8.41 -8.73 -6.14
C LYS A 33 -9.61 -7.91 -5.66
N ASN A 34 -9.82 -7.73 -4.36
CA ASN A 34 -10.86 -6.81 -3.86
C ASN A 34 -10.33 -5.37 -3.77
N CYS A 35 -9.90 -4.83 -4.91
CA CYS A 35 -9.27 -3.51 -4.99
C CYS A 35 -10.16 -2.40 -4.41
N SER A 36 -11.48 -2.47 -4.59
CA SER A 36 -12.41 -1.46 -4.08
C SER A 36 -12.35 -1.32 -2.55
N GLN A 37 -12.31 -2.44 -1.82
CA GLN A 37 -12.17 -2.43 -0.36
C GLN A 37 -10.78 -1.95 0.05
N THR A 38 -9.74 -2.46 -0.60
CA THR A 38 -8.35 -2.02 -0.42
C THR A 38 -8.23 -0.49 -0.53
N TRP A 39 -8.80 0.10 -1.59
CA TRP A 39 -8.75 1.55 -1.82
C TRP A 39 -9.53 2.35 -0.77
N LYS A 40 -10.64 1.80 -0.26
CA LYS A 40 -11.41 2.43 0.80
C LYS A 40 -10.58 2.50 2.08
N LEU A 41 -9.99 1.37 2.50
CA LEU A 41 -9.16 1.30 3.70
C LEU A 41 -7.89 2.15 3.61
N ILE A 42 -7.24 2.22 2.44
CA ILE A 42 -6.09 3.10 2.23
C ILE A 42 -6.49 4.56 2.48
N LYS A 43 -7.64 4.99 1.96
CA LYS A 43 -8.12 6.36 2.16
C LYS A 43 -8.48 6.62 3.63
N GLU A 44 -9.14 5.67 4.29
CA GLU A 44 -9.50 5.79 5.71
C GLU A 44 -8.24 5.87 6.58
N ARG A 45 -7.33 4.90 6.48
CA ARG A 45 -6.07 4.92 7.25
C ARG A 45 -5.20 6.15 6.96
N ARG A 46 -5.16 6.62 5.71
CA ARG A 46 -4.43 7.84 5.35
C ARG A 46 -5.05 9.10 5.96
N SER A 47 -6.37 9.18 6.02
CA SER A 47 -7.07 10.30 6.65
C SER A 47 -6.96 10.28 8.17
N GLU A 48 -6.94 9.09 8.78
CA GLU A 48 -6.78 8.93 10.23
C GLU A 48 -5.35 9.21 10.69
N ASN A 49 -4.36 8.52 10.09
CA ASN A 49 -2.95 8.60 10.50
C ASN A 49 -2.02 8.47 9.29
N PRO A 50 -1.76 9.57 8.55
CA PRO A 50 -0.97 9.52 7.32
C PRO A 50 0.48 9.06 7.56
N GLU A 51 1.13 9.53 8.63
CA GLU A 51 2.53 9.19 8.94
C GLU A 51 2.71 7.71 9.33
N GLN A 52 1.79 7.20 10.15
CA GLN A 52 1.77 5.80 10.55
C GLN A 52 1.53 4.90 9.33
N PHE A 53 0.56 5.25 8.48
CA PHE A 53 0.27 4.50 7.26
C PHE A 53 1.50 4.40 6.34
N ILE A 54 2.24 5.50 6.16
CA ILE A 54 3.43 5.53 5.31
C ILE A 54 4.55 4.65 5.90
N THR A 55 4.75 4.70 7.21
CA THR A 55 5.75 3.87 7.91
C THR A 55 5.43 2.38 7.80
N GLU A 56 4.18 1.99 8.06
CA GLU A 56 3.73 0.61 7.96
C GLU A 56 3.78 0.07 6.53
N LEU A 57 3.38 0.90 5.56
CA LEU A 57 3.46 0.55 4.13
C LEU A 57 4.92 0.35 3.70
N LYS A 58 5.83 1.22 4.15
CA LYS A 58 7.27 1.04 3.89
C LYS A 58 7.76 -0.28 4.46
N ASN A 59 7.52 -0.54 5.75
CA ASN A 59 7.92 -1.80 6.40
C ASN A 59 7.39 -3.02 5.67
N THR A 60 6.12 -3.03 5.28
CA THR A 60 5.50 -4.15 4.54
C THR A 60 6.20 -4.43 3.21
N LEU A 61 6.61 -3.38 2.50
CA LEU A 61 7.20 -3.50 1.18
C LEU A 61 8.72 -3.78 1.23
N THR A 62 9.41 -3.31 2.27
CA THR A 62 10.85 -3.54 2.49
C THR A 62 11.18 -4.79 3.32
N ALA A 63 10.19 -5.36 4.03
CA ALA A 63 10.30 -6.64 4.71
C ALA A 63 10.12 -7.83 3.75
#